data_AF-A0A699U1N7-F1
#
_entry.id   AF-A0A699U1N7-F1
#
_cell.length_a   1.000
_cell.length_b   1.000
_cell.length_c   1.000
_cell.angle_alpha   90.00
_cell.angle_beta   90.00
_cell.angle_gamma   90.00
#
_symmetry.space_group_name_H-M   'P 1'
#
loop_
_entity.id
_entity.type
_entity.pdbx_description
1 polymer ?
#
loop_
_entity_poly.entity_id
_entity_poly.type
_entity_poly.pdbx_seq_one_letter_code
_entity_poly.pdbx_strand_id
1 'polypeptide(L)' 'NEYKKSLSDIFNQAIASRWSDGVKVKHTQEDGVAILAGAADYDPHYKDTFMSAFDSLFTQSYLYGEKIAESFRLPLGDL' A
#
# COMPACT_ATOMS: atom_id res chain seq x y z
N ASN A 1 7.46 -6.69 12.66
CA ASN A 1 6.24 -5.90 12.34
C ASN A 1 6.34 -5.10 11.05
N GLU A 2 7.51 -4.99 10.41
CA GLU A 2 7.72 -4.24 9.17
C GLU A 2 6.83 -4.68 8.01
N TYR A 3 6.77 -5.98 7.72
CA TYR A 3 5.88 -6.55 6.68
C TYR A 3 4.39 -6.28 6.92
N LYS A 4 3.92 -6.39 8.17
CA LYS A 4 2.52 -6.08 8.50
C LYS A 4 2.21 -4.59 8.34
N LYS A 5 3.19 -3.73 8.62
CA LYS A 5 3.05 -2.28 8.49
C LYS A 5 3.04 -1.86 7.02
N SER A 6 3.95 -2.38 6.19
CA SER A 6 3.97 -2.09 4.74
C SER A 6 2.67 -2.52 4.06
N LEU A 7 2.11 -3.67 4.45
CA LEU A 7 0.79 -4.09 3.97
C LEU A 7 -0.33 -3.14 4.44
N SER A 8 -0.34 -2.76 5.72
CA SER A 8 -1.37 -1.89 6.28
C SER A 8 -1.47 -0.55 5.54
N ASP A 9 -0.34 0.08 5.24
CA ASP A 9 -0.31 1.39 4.58
C ASP A 9 -0.94 1.32 3.17
N ILE A 10 -0.67 0.24 2.43
CA ILE A 10 -1.18 0.02 1.08
C ILE A 10 -2.66 -0.35 1.09
N PHE A 11 -3.10 -1.20 2.02
CA PHE A 11 -4.52 -1.52 2.17
C PHE A 11 -5.35 -0.29 2.54
N ASN A 12 -4.82 0.59 3.41
CA ASN A 12 -5.47 1.84 3.74
C ASN A 12 -5.62 2.75 2.50
N GLN A 13 -4.59 2.85 1.66
CA GLN A 13 -4.66 3.57 0.39
C GLN A 13 -5.66 2.95 -0.60
N ALA A 14 -5.74 1.62 -0.68
CA ALA A 14 -6.72 0.92 -1.52
C ALA A 14 -8.16 1.20 -1.08
N ILE A 15 -8.40 1.22 0.24
CA ILE A 15 -9.71 1.56 0.83
C ILE A 15 -10.06 3.01 0.51
N ALA A 16 -9.13 3.95 0.72
CA ALA A 16 -9.32 5.37 0.38
C ALA A 16 -9.65 5.56 -1.11
N SER A 17 -8.98 4.80 -1.98
CA SER A 17 -9.20 4.82 -3.43
C SER A 17 -10.61 4.41 -3.82
N ARG A 18 -11.06 3.25 -3.35
CA ARG A 18 -12.41 2.73 -3.62
C ARG A 18 -13.50 3.60 -3.00
N TRP A 19 -13.26 4.12 -1.81
CA TRP A 19 -14.16 5.06 -1.16
C TRP A 19 -14.31 6.35 -1.98
N SER A 20 -13.19 6.94 -2.44
CA SER A 20 -13.17 8.13 -3.29
C SER A 20 -13.92 7.94 -4.60
N ASP A 21 -13.71 6.81 -5.29
CA ASP A 21 -14.47 6.48 -6.50
C ASP A 21 -15.97 6.34 -6.18
N GLY A 22 -16.34 5.72 -5.05
CA GLY A 22 -17.72 5.56 -4.62
C GLY A 22 -18.44 6.87 -4.29
N VAL A 23 -17.76 7.83 -3.64
CA VAL A 23 -18.31 9.16 -3.34
C VAL A 23 -18.65 9.90 -4.63
N LYS A 24 -17.84 9.75 -5.69
CA LYS A 24 -18.04 10.43 -6.98
C LYS A 24 -19.21 9.89 -7.82
N VAL A 25 -19.73 8.69 -7.56
CA VAL A 25 -20.79 8.05 -8.38
C VAL A 25 -22.14 8.78 -8.29
N LYS A 26 -22.44 9.44 -7.17
CA LYS A 26 -23.75 10.09 -6.92
C LYS A 26 -23.67 11.60 -6.70
N HIS A 27 -22.49 12.18 -6.85
CA HIS A 27 -22.25 13.60 -6.59
C HIS A 27 -21.72 14.29 -7.84
N THR A 28 -21.96 15.60 -7.92
CA THR A 28 -21.22 16.43 -8.86
C THR A 28 -19.72 16.34 -8.55
N GLN A 29 -18.87 16.63 -9.53
CA GLN A 29 -17.42 16.58 -9.32
C GLN A 29 -16.99 17.52 -8.19
N GLU A 30 -17.60 18.71 -8.10
CA GLU A 30 -17.35 19.71 -7.06
C GLU A 30 -17.78 19.23 -5.68
N ASP A 31 -19.00 18.68 -5.56
CA ASP A 31 -19.49 18.13 -4.28
C ASP A 31 -18.64 16.93 -3.83
N GLY A 32 -18.27 16.05 -4.77
CA GLY A 32 -17.43 14.90 -4.48
C GLY A 32 -16.07 15.30 -3.94
N VAL A 33 -15.44 16.33 -4.51
CA VAL A 33 -14.17 16.86 -4.02
C VAL A 33 -14.33 17.51 -2.64
N ALA A 34 -15.39 18.28 -2.41
CA ALA A 34 -15.64 18.91 -1.11
C ALA A 34 -15.86 17.88 0.02
N ILE A 35 -16.61 16.81 -0.25
CA ILE A 35 -16.84 15.71 0.70
C ILE A 35 -15.52 15.00 1.04
N LEU A 36 -14.69 14.73 0.03
CA LEU A 36 -13.42 14.05 0.22
C LEU A 36 -12.39 14.92 0.95
N ALA A 37 -12.35 16.22 0.64
CA ALA A 37 -11.48 17.18 1.33
C ALA A 37 -11.86 17.38 2.81
N GLY A 38 -13.12 17.11 3.18
CA GLY A 38 -13.59 17.15 4.57
C GLY A 38 -13.27 15.89 5.39
N ALA A 39 -12.77 14.81 4.77
CA ALA A 39 -12.44 13.59 5.49
C ALA A 39 -11.04 13.64 6.10
N ALA A 40 -10.94 13.19 7.35
CA ALA A 40 -9.67 13.03 8.03
C ALA A 40 -8.77 12.07 7.25
N ASP A 41 -7.51 12.45 7.08
CA ASP A 41 -6.46 11.65 6.45
C ASP A 41 -6.70 11.28 4.97
N TYR A 42 -7.58 12.00 4.27
CA TYR A 42 -7.75 11.82 2.82
C TYR A 42 -6.57 12.41 2.04
N ASP A 43 -5.82 11.55 1.36
CA ASP A 43 -4.79 11.95 0.40
C ASP A 43 -5.43 12.14 -0.99
N PRO A 44 -5.49 13.37 -1.54
CA PRO A 44 -6.00 13.59 -2.90
C PRO A 44 -5.14 12.96 -3.99
N HIS A 45 -3.88 12.61 -3.69
CA HIS A 45 -2.94 11.95 -4.60
C HIS A 45 -2.93 10.43 -4.45
N TYR A 46 -3.94 9.84 -3.78
CA TYR A 46 -4.01 8.40 -3.50
C TYR A 46 -3.78 7.49 -4.72
N LYS A 47 -4.16 7.91 -5.94
CA LYS A 47 -3.95 7.09 -7.16
C LYS A 47 -2.47 7.01 -7.54
N ASP A 48 -1.75 8.11 -7.37
CA ASP A 48 -0.34 8.22 -7.69
C ASP A 48 0.51 7.53 -6.62
N THR A 49 0.12 7.65 -5.35
CA THR A 49 0.79 7.01 -4.23
C THR A 49 0.49 5.51 -4.11
N PHE A 50 -0.73 5.06 -4.44
CA PHE A 50 -1.11 3.65 -4.31
C PHE A 50 -0.33 2.74 -5.25
N MET A 51 -0.22 3.06 -6.55
CA MET A 51 0.51 2.20 -7.49
C MET A 51 1.99 2.11 -7.13
N SER A 52 2.61 3.24 -6.78
CA SER A 52 4.01 3.28 -6.34
C SER A 52 4.23 2.48 -5.05
N ALA A 53 3.34 2.62 -4.07
CA ALA A 53 3.42 1.87 -2.82
C ALA A 53 3.17 0.37 -3.05
N PHE A 54 2.23 0.01 -3.91
CA PHE A 54 1.96 -1.38 -4.28
C PHE A 54 3.16 -2.04 -4.98
N ASP A 55 3.76 -1.36 -5.96
CA ASP A 55 4.96 -1.85 -6.64
C ASP A 55 6.13 -2.02 -5.66
N SER A 56 6.24 -1.13 -4.66
CA SER A 56 7.29 -1.21 -3.64
C SER A 56 7.27 -2.53 -2.85
N LEU A 57 6.12 -3.18 -2.67
CA LEU A 57 6.01 -4.48 -1.99
C LEU A 57 6.82 -5.59 -2.67
N PHE A 58 6.97 -5.51 -3.98
CA PHE A 58 7.66 -6.54 -4.77
C PHE A 58 9.16 -6.28 -4.88
N THR A 59 9.59 -5.04 -4.62
CA THR A 59 11.01 -4.66 -4.61
C THR A 59 11.61 -4.58 -3.21
N GLN A 60 10.77 -4.47 -2.18
CA GLN A 60 11.23 -4.33 -0.80
C GLN A 60 11.74 -5.66 -0.26
N SER A 61 13.00 -5.69 0.18
CA SER A 61 13.51 -6.85 0.89
C SER A 61 12.99 -6.83 2.32
N TYR A 62 12.30 -7.89 2.71
CA TYR A 62 11.83 -8.07 4.07
C TYR A 62 12.88 -8.89 4.81
N LEU A 63 13.52 -8.29 5.81
CA LEU A 63 14.58 -8.92 6.62
C LEU A 63 14.17 -10.31 7.16
N TYR A 64 12.87 -10.50 7.44
CA TYR A 64 12.33 -11.80 7.83
C TYR A 64 12.37 -12.83 6.68
N GLY A 65 12.00 -12.44 5.46
CA GLY A 65 12.07 -13.30 4.28
C GLY A 65 13.52 -13.66 3.91
N GLU A 66 14.44 -12.70 4.04
CA GLU A 66 15.87 -12.94 3.84
C GLU A 66 16.42 -13.95 4.83
N LYS A 67 16.12 -13.81 6.13
CA LYS A 67 16.56 -14.77 7.16
C LYS A 67 16.04 -16.19 6.93
N ILE A 68 14.81 -16.32 6.47
CA ILE A 68 14.25 -17.62 6.10
C ILE A 68 14.98 -18.19 4.88
N ALA A 69 15.17 -17.40 3.83
CA ALA A 69 15.89 -17.83 2.64
C ALA A 69 17.34 -18.26 2.96
N GLU A 70 18.03 -17.52 3.82
CA GLU A 70 19.36 -17.87 4.33
C GLU A 70 19.35 -19.17 5.14
N SER A 71 18.34 -19.41 5.97
CA SER A 71 18.24 -20.66 6.75
C SER A 71 18.09 -21.93 5.90
N PHE A 72 17.59 -21.79 4.67
CA PHE A 72 17.47 -22.89 3.70
C PHE A 72 18.67 -22.99 2.74
N ARG A 73 19.57 -22.01 2.73
CA ARG A 73 20.83 -22.11 1.99
C ARG A 73 21.77 -23.02 2.78
N LEU A 74 21.93 -24.26 2.32
CA LEU A 74 23.01 -25.12 2.79
C LEU A 74 24.35 -24.42 2.50
N PRO A 75 25.31 -24.41 3.46
CA PRO A 75 26.64 -23.89 3.17
C PRO A 75 27.25 -24.74 2.06
N LEU A 76 27.60 -24.10 0.94
CA LEU A 76 28.29 -24.74 -0.20
C LEU A 76 29.73 -25.17 0.13
N GLY A 77 30.10 -25.25 1.41
CA GLY A 77 31.48 -25.33 1.91
C GLY A 77 31.97 -26.71 2.33
N ASP A 78 31.13 -27.75 2.33
CA ASP A 78 31.53 -29.11 2.73
C ASP A 78 31.40 -30.12 1.58
N LEU A 79 32.04 -29.84 0.43
CA LEU A 79 32.26 -30.79 -0.68
C LEU A 79 33.75 -30.91 -1.00
#